data_AF-A0A933LH51-F1
#
_entry.id   AF-A0A933LH51-F1
#
_cell.length_a   1.000
_cell.length_b   1.000
_cell.length_c   1.000
_cell.angle_alpha   90.00
_cell.angle_beta   90.00
_cell.angle_gamma   90.00
#
_symmetry.space_group_name_H-M   'P 1'
#
loop_
_entity.id
_entity.type
_entity.pdbx_description
1 polymer ?
#
loop_
_entity_poly.entity_id
_entity_poly.type
_entity_poly.pdbx_seq_one_letter_code
_entity_poly.pdbx_strand_id
1 'polypeptide(L)'
;MAEERMSKLVEQELDHWQPAARESDRPMDSIRYPEMNIAGNWTLSRGLDYSRLAITKTDDGHYQVSFASGGCLYNYRLKRIGDYSGGVLSLNRPVKEYFPLSYRTLYAVRIGGQDYLLPSAAVAEVDKGLAKDGRKFIDPFTGRFHLYRREVAPATSNPGD
;
A
#
# COMPACT_ATOMS: atom_id res chain seq x y z
N MET A 1 -21.80 5.47 -12.24
CA MET A 1 -22.35 6.66 -11.54
C MET A 1 -22.02 6.68 -10.04
N ALA A 2 -22.33 5.63 -9.25
CA ALA A 2 -22.06 5.64 -7.80
C ALA A 2 -20.57 5.69 -7.42
N GLU A 3 -19.73 4.86 -8.06
CA GLU A 3 -18.27 4.84 -7.82
C GLU A 3 -17.63 6.19 -8.15
N GLU A 4 -17.92 6.75 -9.32
CA GLU A 4 -17.37 8.04 -9.76
C GLU A 4 -17.74 9.19 -8.82
N ARG A 5 -19.00 9.24 -8.36
CA ARG A 5 -19.44 10.20 -7.34
C ARG A 5 -18.64 10.04 -6.06
N MET A 6 -18.40 8.80 -5.61
CA MET A 6 -17.62 8.54 -4.41
C MET A 6 -16.15 8.92 -4.59
N SER A 7 -15.53 8.58 -5.72
CA SER A 7 -14.17 9.02 -6.06
C SER A 7 -14.04 10.55 -6.00
N LYS A 8 -15.02 11.29 -6.54
CA LYS A 8 -15.01 12.75 -6.48
C LYS A 8 -15.10 13.30 -5.05
N LEU A 9 -15.96 12.71 -4.21
CA LEU A 9 -16.08 13.11 -2.81
C LEU A 9 -14.78 12.85 -2.04
N VAL A 10 -14.14 11.70 -2.26
CA VAL A 10 -12.86 11.37 -1.63
C VAL A 10 -11.75 12.29 -2.13
N GLU A 11 -11.69 12.62 -3.42
CA GLU A 11 -10.72 13.60 -3.94
C GLU A 11 -10.86 14.97 -3.27
N GLN A 12 -12.10 15.45 -3.09
CA GLN A 12 -12.38 16.72 -2.40
C GLN A 12 -11.97 16.70 -0.92
N GLU A 13 -12.20 15.58 -0.24
CA GLU A 13 -11.73 15.42 1.14
C GLU A 13 -10.20 15.48 1.22
N LEU A 14 -9.53 14.82 0.27
CA LEU A 14 -8.07 14.74 0.21
C LEU A 14 -7.39 16.07 -0.19
N ASP A 15 -8.11 17.01 -0.81
CA ASP A 15 -7.60 18.36 -1.07
C ASP A 15 -7.34 19.16 0.21
N HIS A 16 -8.02 18.81 1.30
CA HIS A 16 -7.85 19.43 2.62
C HIS A 16 -7.03 18.57 3.58
N TRP A 17 -6.51 17.42 3.12
CA TRP A 17 -5.77 16.51 3.97
C TRP A 17 -4.46 17.13 4.48
N GLN A 18 -4.15 16.87 5.74
CA GLN A 18 -2.90 17.21 6.38
C GLN A 18 -2.25 15.92 6.93
N PRO A 19 -0.93 15.74 6.76
CA PRO A 19 -0.24 14.58 7.31
C PRO A 19 -0.32 14.58 8.83
N ALA A 20 -0.75 13.45 9.40
CA ALA A 20 -0.65 13.22 10.83
C ALA A 20 0.82 12.98 11.22
N ALA A 21 1.19 13.17 12.50
CA ALA A 21 2.56 12.94 12.97
C ALA A 21 3.13 11.57 12.58
N ARG A 22 2.29 10.51 12.65
CA ARG A 22 2.63 9.14 12.25
C ARG A 22 3.02 8.97 10.78
N GLU A 23 2.66 9.90 9.89
CA GLU A 23 3.11 9.85 8.49
C GLU A 23 4.61 10.12 8.32
N SER A 24 5.26 10.64 9.36
CA SER A 24 6.71 10.84 9.39
C SER A 24 7.47 9.61 9.92
N ASP A 25 6.76 8.59 10.41
CA ASP A 25 7.36 7.35 10.90
C ASP A 25 8.08 6.63 9.75
N ARG A 26 9.18 5.96 10.10
CA ARG A 26 10.00 5.17 9.17
C ARG A 26 10.12 3.74 9.69
N PRO A 27 9.97 2.73 8.83
CA PRO A 27 10.16 1.35 9.24
C PRO A 27 11.60 1.11 9.69
N MET A 28 11.78 0.11 10.56
CA MET A 28 13.10 -0.35 10.98
C MET A 28 13.99 -0.65 9.76
N ASP A 29 15.27 -0.28 9.84
CA ASP A 29 16.21 -0.50 8.73
C ASP A 29 16.36 -1.98 8.34
N SER A 30 16.15 -2.90 9.28
CA SER A 30 16.21 -4.36 9.04
C SER A 30 15.16 -4.90 8.09
N ILE A 31 14.04 -4.19 7.90
CA ILE A 31 12.96 -4.61 6.98
C ILE A 31 12.90 -3.75 5.72
N ARG A 32 13.63 -2.64 5.63
CA ARG A 32 13.64 -1.78 4.43
C ARG A 32 14.28 -2.50 3.27
N TYR A 33 13.66 -2.43 2.10
CA TYR A 33 14.15 -3.12 0.91
C TYR A 33 14.21 -2.17 -0.31
N PRO A 34 15.22 -1.28 -0.36
CA PRO A 34 15.26 -0.18 -1.33
C PRO A 34 15.37 -0.62 -2.79
N GLU A 35 15.92 -1.81 -3.04
CA GLU A 35 16.12 -2.38 -4.37
C GLU A 35 14.86 -3.07 -4.93
N MET A 36 13.74 -3.05 -4.20
CA MET A 36 12.50 -3.66 -4.65
C MET A 36 12.00 -3.06 -5.97
N ASN A 37 11.68 -3.92 -6.94
CA ASN A 37 10.88 -3.50 -8.09
C ASN A 37 9.41 -3.35 -7.67
N ILE A 38 8.96 -2.12 -7.40
CA ILE A 38 7.60 -1.86 -6.91
C ILE A 38 6.50 -1.94 -7.98
N ALA A 39 6.86 -2.07 -9.27
CA ALA A 39 5.86 -2.21 -10.32
C ALA A 39 5.10 -3.54 -10.18
N GLY A 40 3.78 -3.50 -10.45
CA GLY A 40 2.88 -4.64 -10.34
C GLY A 40 1.59 -4.31 -9.59
N ASN A 41 0.83 -5.36 -9.29
CA ASN A 41 -0.40 -5.27 -8.52
C ASN A 41 -0.14 -5.63 -7.07
N TRP A 42 -0.72 -4.86 -6.17
CA TRP A 42 -0.61 -5.06 -4.74
C TRP A 42 -1.98 -4.97 -4.09
N THR A 43 -2.22 -5.82 -3.10
CA THR A 43 -3.53 -5.96 -2.48
C THR A 43 -3.43 -6.01 -0.96
N LEU A 44 -4.39 -5.36 -0.32
CA LEU A 44 -4.67 -5.41 1.10
C LEU A 44 -6.15 -5.78 1.24
N SER A 45 -6.44 -6.86 1.97
CA SER A 45 -7.82 -7.31 2.20
C SER A 45 -8.03 -7.56 3.68
N ARG A 46 -9.15 -7.04 4.21
CA ARG A 46 -9.49 -7.05 5.63
C ARG A 46 -10.99 -7.31 5.77
N GLY A 47 -11.37 -8.58 5.80
CA GLY A 47 -12.78 -8.98 5.82
C GLY A 47 -13.49 -8.58 4.53
N LEU A 48 -14.47 -7.68 4.64
CA LEU A 48 -15.21 -7.14 3.49
C LEU A 48 -14.54 -5.92 2.85
N ASP A 49 -13.53 -5.36 3.50
CA ASP A 49 -12.84 -4.15 3.03
C ASP A 49 -11.58 -4.53 2.27
N TYR A 50 -11.27 -3.76 1.22
CA TYR A 50 -10.06 -3.94 0.45
C TYR A 50 -9.43 -2.62 0.02
N SER A 51 -8.15 -2.71 -0.28
CA SER A 51 -7.42 -1.71 -1.05
C SER A 51 -6.48 -2.40 -2.03
N ARG A 52 -6.35 -1.83 -3.22
CA ARG A 52 -5.49 -2.32 -4.29
C ARG A 52 -4.69 -1.18 -4.90
N LEU A 53 -3.45 -1.47 -5.24
CA LEU A 53 -2.54 -0.60 -5.97
C LEU A 53 -2.14 -1.32 -7.26
N ALA A 54 -2.36 -0.69 -8.41
CA ALA A 54 -1.69 -1.08 -9.65
C ALA A 54 -0.64 -0.02 -9.95
N ILE A 55 0.63 -0.42 -9.93
CA ILE A 55 1.79 0.46 -10.06
C ILE A 55 2.50 0.15 -11.37
N THR A 56 2.66 1.16 -12.22
CA THR A 56 3.34 1.05 -13.50
C THR A 56 4.42 2.11 -13.58
N LYS A 57 5.64 1.72 -13.94
CA LYS A 57 6.73 2.67 -14.21
C LYS A 57 6.49 3.35 -15.56
N THR A 58 6.61 4.66 -15.62
CA THR A 58 6.48 5.45 -16.85
C THR A 58 7.84 5.68 -17.51
N ASP A 59 7.84 6.07 -18.79
CA ASP A 59 9.08 6.25 -19.59
C ASP A 59 9.98 7.38 -19.06
N ASP A 60 9.39 8.37 -18.38
CA ASP A 60 10.07 9.48 -17.72
C ASP A 60 10.66 9.11 -16.34
N GLY A 61 10.51 7.86 -15.91
CA GLY A 61 11.06 7.35 -14.66
C GLY A 61 10.17 7.53 -13.43
N HIS A 62 8.99 8.15 -13.57
CA HIS A 62 7.98 8.22 -12.51
C HIS A 62 7.17 6.91 -12.43
N TYR A 63 6.24 6.85 -11.47
CA TYR A 63 5.31 5.74 -11.30
C TYR A 63 3.87 6.23 -11.37
N GLN A 64 3.09 5.71 -12.30
CA GLN A 64 1.65 5.85 -12.28
C GLN A 64 1.05 4.83 -11.30
N VAL A 65 0.23 5.32 -10.37
CA VAL A 65 -0.41 4.50 -9.34
C VAL A 65 -1.91 4.61 -9.48
N SER A 66 -2.56 3.51 -9.86
CA SER A 66 -4.01 3.38 -9.79
C SER A 66 -4.39 2.75 -8.46
N PHE A 67 -5.02 3.55 -7.61
CA PHE A 67 -5.49 3.13 -6.30
C PHE A 67 -6.98 2.80 -6.38
N ALA A 68 -7.39 1.65 -5.83
CA ALA A 68 -8.78 1.30 -5.64
C ALA A 68 -9.00 0.93 -4.18
N SER A 69 -10.09 1.37 -3.59
CA SER A 69 -10.49 0.92 -2.26
C SER A 69 -11.99 0.82 -2.15
N GLY A 70 -12.44 -0.07 -1.28
CA GLY A 70 -13.86 -0.27 -1.07
C GLY A 70 -14.16 -1.21 0.07
N GLY A 71 -15.45 -1.30 0.37
CA GLY A 71 -16.00 -2.12 1.42
C GLY A 71 -17.49 -2.30 1.23
N CYS A 72 -18.21 -2.57 2.31
CA CYS A 72 -19.63 -2.91 2.26
C CYS A 72 -20.54 -1.81 1.69
N LEU A 73 -20.21 -0.53 1.87
CA LEU A 73 -21.09 0.59 1.50
C LEU A 73 -20.76 1.21 0.14
N TYR A 74 -19.48 1.25 -0.24
CA TYR A 74 -19.04 1.91 -1.46
C TYR A 74 -17.63 1.47 -1.85
N ASN A 75 -17.31 1.74 -3.12
CA ASN A 75 -15.99 1.60 -3.70
C ASN A 75 -15.63 2.91 -4.41
N TYR A 76 -14.34 3.19 -4.56
CA TYR A 76 -13.82 4.32 -5.30
C TYR A 76 -12.43 4.02 -5.85
N ARG A 77 -12.00 4.87 -6.79
CA ARG A 77 -10.69 4.79 -7.43
C ARG A 77 -10.06 6.16 -7.52
N LEU A 78 -8.75 6.20 -7.31
CA LEU A 78 -7.91 7.39 -7.38
C LEU A 78 -6.73 7.10 -8.31
N LYS A 79 -6.22 8.15 -8.96
CA LYS A 79 -4.99 8.06 -9.75
C LYS A 79 -3.95 9.00 -9.16
N ARG A 80 -2.73 8.50 -8.97
CA ARG A 80 -1.59 9.26 -8.46
C ARG A 80 -0.39 9.07 -9.37
N ILE A 81 0.52 10.03 -9.32
CA ILE A 81 1.88 9.89 -9.81
C ILE A 81 2.77 9.82 -8.59
N GLY A 82 3.82 9.01 -8.61
CA GLY A 82 4.76 8.92 -7.51
C GLY A 82 6.20 8.82 -7.97
N ASP A 83 7.08 9.24 -7.08
CA ASP A 83 8.53 9.12 -7.22
C ASP A 83 9.03 8.03 -6.30
N TYR A 84 9.83 7.10 -6.84
CA TYR A 84 10.43 6.03 -6.06
C TYR A 84 11.93 6.23 -5.91
N SER A 85 12.38 6.38 -4.67
CA SER A 85 13.81 6.51 -4.35
C SER A 85 14.11 5.97 -2.97
N GLY A 86 15.23 5.26 -2.82
CA GLY A 86 15.69 4.77 -1.51
C GLY A 86 14.69 3.86 -0.77
N GLY A 87 13.86 3.11 -1.50
CA GLY A 87 12.81 2.27 -0.92
C GLY A 87 11.53 3.01 -0.53
N VAL A 88 11.36 4.26 -0.98
CA VAL A 88 10.23 5.11 -0.63
C VAL A 88 9.51 5.54 -1.89
N LEU A 89 8.24 5.19 -2.02
CA LEU A 89 7.33 5.71 -3.04
C LEU A 89 6.57 6.89 -2.44
N SER A 90 6.89 8.10 -2.91
CA SER A 90 6.22 9.35 -2.51
C SER A 90 5.19 9.74 -3.57
N LEU A 91 3.92 9.74 -3.22
CA LEU A 91 2.84 10.11 -4.14
C LEU A 91 2.74 11.63 -4.28
N ASN A 92 2.28 12.13 -5.42
CA ASN A 92 2.07 13.56 -5.64
C ASN A 92 0.88 14.11 -4.82
N ARG A 93 -0.10 13.27 -4.50
CA ARG A 93 -1.26 13.57 -3.65
C ARG A 93 -1.56 12.35 -2.76
N PRO A 94 -2.12 12.55 -1.55
CA PRO A 94 -2.47 11.44 -0.67
C PRO A 94 -3.54 10.52 -1.29
N VAL A 95 -3.63 9.31 -0.77
CA VAL A 95 -4.75 8.39 -0.96
C VAL A 95 -5.43 8.15 0.38
N LYS A 96 -6.65 7.62 0.34
CA LYS A 96 -7.42 7.21 1.52
C LYS A 96 -7.91 5.80 1.27
N GLU A 97 -7.80 4.93 2.25
CA GLU A 97 -8.45 3.62 2.28
C GLU A 97 -9.89 3.75 2.80
N TYR A 98 -10.73 2.77 2.46
CA TYR A 98 -12.11 2.68 2.94
C TYR A 98 -12.21 2.78 4.49
N PHE A 99 -11.23 2.22 5.22
CA PHE A 99 -11.19 2.29 6.68
C PHE A 99 -9.76 2.39 7.25
N PRO A 100 -9.45 3.43 8.05
CA PRO A 100 -9.52 4.85 7.73
C PRO A 100 -8.09 5.41 7.53
N LEU A 101 -7.20 4.65 6.89
CA LEU A 101 -5.82 5.08 6.68
C LEU A 101 -5.75 6.05 5.49
N SER A 102 -5.24 7.25 5.72
CA SER A 102 -4.83 8.17 4.65
C SER A 102 -3.33 8.34 4.71
N TYR A 103 -2.69 8.26 3.55
CA TYR A 103 -1.24 8.33 3.46
C TYR A 103 -0.80 8.88 2.11
N ARG A 104 0.41 9.43 2.08
CA ARG A 104 1.07 9.89 0.85
C ARG A 104 2.33 9.09 0.52
N THR A 105 2.85 8.33 1.48
CA THR A 105 4.11 7.61 1.35
C THR A 105 3.91 6.12 1.56
N LEU A 106 4.59 5.32 0.73
CA LEU A 106 4.66 3.86 0.84
C LEU A 106 6.14 3.46 0.92
N TYR A 107 6.46 2.58 1.86
CA TYR A 107 7.79 1.99 2.01
C TYR A 107 7.84 0.60 1.39
N ALA A 108 8.86 0.34 0.57
CA ALA A 108 9.19 -1.01 0.13
C ALA A 108 9.89 -1.75 1.27
N VAL A 109 9.26 -2.82 1.76
CA VAL A 109 9.78 -3.61 2.88
C VAL A 109 9.77 -5.10 2.59
N ARG A 110 10.71 -5.83 3.18
CA ARG A 110 10.78 -7.29 3.12
C ARG A 110 10.69 -7.88 4.52
N ILE A 111 9.65 -8.66 4.76
CA ILE A 111 9.38 -9.29 6.06
C ILE A 111 9.27 -10.80 5.83
N GLY A 112 10.08 -11.58 6.54
CA GLY A 112 10.08 -13.05 6.38
C GLY A 112 10.36 -13.53 4.95
N GLY A 113 11.15 -12.77 4.18
CA GLY A 113 11.44 -13.07 2.78
C GLY A 113 10.35 -12.68 1.77
N GLN A 114 9.23 -12.12 2.23
CA GLN A 114 8.15 -11.65 1.36
C GLN A 114 8.18 -10.14 1.21
N ASP A 115 7.88 -9.67 0.00
CA ASP A 115 7.85 -8.25 -0.34
C ASP A 115 6.48 -7.63 -0.02
N TYR A 116 6.50 -6.44 0.56
CA TYR A 116 5.31 -5.66 0.89
C TYR A 116 5.52 -4.19 0.56
N LEU A 117 4.39 -3.48 0.34
CA LEU A 117 4.35 -2.04 0.48
C LEU A 117 3.66 -1.68 1.81
N LEU A 118 4.34 -0.84 2.60
CA LEU A 118 3.91 -0.40 3.91
C LEU A 118 3.56 1.10 3.87
N PRO A 119 2.30 1.49 4.04
CA PRO A 119 1.92 2.89 4.20
C PRO A 119 2.62 3.53 5.40
N SER A 120 3.03 4.79 5.27
CA SER A 120 3.66 5.55 6.36
C SER A 120 2.83 5.57 7.64
N ALA A 121 1.52 5.81 7.55
CA ALA A 121 0.61 5.84 8.71
C ALA A 121 0.46 4.50 9.45
N ALA A 122 1.01 3.40 8.92
CA ALA A 122 0.94 2.06 9.53
C ALA A 122 2.29 1.55 10.05
N VAL A 123 3.37 2.32 9.91
CA VAL A 123 4.72 1.92 10.34
C VAL A 123 4.75 1.53 11.81
N ALA A 124 4.25 2.39 12.71
CA ALA A 124 4.26 2.13 14.15
C ALA A 124 3.45 0.88 14.55
N GLU A 125 2.43 0.51 13.78
CA GLU A 125 1.66 -0.72 14.00
C GLU A 125 2.50 -1.95 13.65
N VAL A 126 3.14 -1.92 12.47
CA VAL A 126 3.99 -3.01 11.99
C VAL A 126 5.21 -3.21 12.89
N ASP A 127 5.89 -2.15 13.29
CA ASP A 127 7.08 -2.24 14.15
C ASP A 127 6.76 -2.86 15.52
N LYS A 128 5.58 -2.57 16.10
CA LYS A 128 5.11 -3.20 17.35
C LYS A 128 4.79 -4.68 17.17
N GLY A 129 4.33 -5.06 15.98
CA GLY A 129 3.95 -6.43 15.65
C GLY A 129 5.12 -7.33 15.27
N LEU A 130 6.28 -6.76 14.94
CA LEU A 130 7.44 -7.50 14.46
C LEU A 130 8.36 -7.94 15.60
N ALA A 131 8.98 -9.11 15.43
CA ALA A 131 10.12 -9.52 16.22
C ALA A 131 11.26 -8.51 16.04
N LYS A 132 12.16 -8.39 17.03
CA LYS A 132 13.28 -7.45 17.00
C LYS A 132 14.19 -7.62 15.76
N ASP A 133 14.21 -8.83 15.18
CA ASP A 133 14.97 -9.15 13.96
C ASP A 133 14.22 -8.82 12.65
N GLY A 134 12.95 -8.38 12.73
CA GLY A 134 12.09 -8.08 11.57
C GLY A 134 11.67 -9.30 10.75
N ARG A 135 11.99 -10.52 11.20
CA ARG A 135 11.83 -11.73 10.37
C ARG A 135 10.43 -12.35 10.47
N LYS A 136 9.72 -12.08 11.55
CA LYS A 136 8.38 -12.64 11.79
C LYS A 136 7.52 -11.71 12.62
N PHE A 137 6.21 -11.83 12.47
CA PHE A 137 5.26 -11.24 13.39
C PHE A 137 5.24 -12.02 14.71
N ILE A 138 5.20 -11.31 15.84
CA ILE A 138 5.10 -11.91 17.18
C ILE A 138 3.68 -12.43 17.43
N ASP A 139 2.67 -11.84 16.76
CA ASP A 139 1.27 -12.29 16.76
C ASP A 139 0.77 -12.45 15.31
N PRO A 140 0.58 -13.70 14.83
CA PRO A 140 0.13 -13.94 13.46
C PRO A 140 -1.37 -13.69 13.24
N PHE A 141 -2.18 -13.38 14.27
CA PHE A 141 -3.61 -13.68 14.23
C PHE A 141 -4.60 -12.55 14.00
N THR A 142 -4.22 -11.29 13.77
CA THR A 142 -5.26 -10.26 13.59
C THR A 142 -5.52 -9.79 12.17
N GLY A 143 -4.68 -10.09 11.17
CA GLY A 143 -4.92 -9.59 9.81
C GLY A 143 -5.08 -8.05 9.74
N ARG A 144 -4.54 -7.33 10.74
CA ARG A 144 -4.73 -5.88 10.94
C ARG A 144 -3.65 -5.03 10.32
N PHE A 145 -2.45 -5.57 10.12
CA PHE A 145 -1.36 -4.79 9.57
C PHE A 145 -1.72 -4.30 8.16
N HIS A 146 -1.65 -2.98 7.97
CA HIS A 146 -1.85 -2.35 6.68
C HIS A 146 -0.61 -2.62 5.82
N LEU A 147 -0.55 -3.82 5.25
CA LEU A 147 0.54 -4.29 4.39
C LEU A 147 -0.02 -4.75 3.06
N TYR A 148 0.35 -4.04 2.01
CA TYR A 148 0.02 -4.44 0.65
C TYR A 148 0.93 -5.61 0.24
N ARG A 149 0.31 -6.74 -0.06
CA ARG A 149 0.99 -7.93 -0.60
C ARG A 149 1.02 -7.86 -2.11
N ARG A 150 2.14 -8.23 -2.72
CA ARG A 150 2.20 -8.38 -4.17
C ARG A 150 1.25 -9.49 -4.61
N GLU A 151 0.44 -9.23 -5.61
CA GLU A 151 -0.31 -10.28 -6.28
C GLU A 151 0.69 -11.10 -7.11
N VAL A 152 0.88 -12.36 -6.75
CA VAL A 152 1.61 -13.31 -7.59
C VAL A 152 0.64 -13.71 -8.69
N ALA A 153 1.02 -13.52 -9.96
CA ALA A 153 0.24 -14.06 -11.05
C ALA A 153 0.01 -15.56 -10.77
N PRO A 154 -1.23 -16.08 -10.90
CA PRO A 154 -1.46 -17.50 -10.72
C PRO A 154 -0.47 -18.23 -11.62
N ALA A 155 0.28 -19.17 -11.05
CA ALA A 155 1.14 -20.03 -11.85
C ALA A 155 0.28 -20.57 -12.98
N THR A 156 0.60 -20.21 -14.22
CA THR A 156 -0.06 -20.79 -15.37
C THR A 156 0.31 -22.27 -15.31
N SER A 157 -0.59 -23.08 -14.75
CA SER A 157 -0.48 -24.52 -14.79
C SER A 157 -0.43 -24.87 -16.26
N ASN A 158 0.75 -25.24 -16.75
CA ASN A 158 0.93 -25.75 -18.10
C ASN A 158 -0.02 -26.95 -18.21
N PRO A 159 -1.03 -26.90 -19.09
CA PRO A 159 -1.84 -28.08 -19.36
C PRO A 159 -1.01 -28.98 -20.26
N GLY A 160 -0.25 -29.90 -19.67
CA GLY A 160 0.45 -30.95 -20.40
C GLY A 160 1.79 -31.33 -19.78
N ASP A 161 1.74 -32.25 -18.82
CA ASP A 161 2.70 -33.36 -18.69
C ASP A 161 1.87 -34.66 -18.72
#